data_AF-A0A7I0J633-F1
#
_entry.id   AF-A0A7I0J633-F1
#
_cell.length_a   1.000
_cell.length_b   1.000
_cell.length_c   1.000
_cell.angle_alpha   90.00
_cell.angle_beta   90.00
_cell.angle_gamma   90.00
#
_symmetry.space_group_name_H-M   'P 1'
#
loop_
_entity.id
_entity.type
_entity.pdbx_description
1 polymer ?
#
loop_
_entity_poly.entity_id
_entity_poly.type
_entity_poly.pdbx_seq_one_letter_code
_entity_poly.pdbx_strand_id
1 'polypeptide(L)'
;GAAGLDIKGTEVLGLVKTEDEALEVIVALVQMYREQARYLERIYKWAKRIGTAEIKRQILDDAERRRALFDRFVFSQKFAQVDPWSERVSGKDKH
;
A
#
# COMPACT_ATOMS: atom_id res chain seq x y z
N GLY A 1 -5.64 -11.28 3.85
CA GLY A 1 -6.42 -12.20 4.70
C GLY A 1 -5.65 -12.53 5.96
N ALA A 2 -6.33 -12.85 7.05
CA ALA A 2 -5.72 -13.56 8.16
C ALA A 2 -6.00 -15.05 7.96
N ALA A 3 -4.99 -15.81 7.56
CA ALA A 3 -5.03 -17.26 7.69
C ALA A 3 -4.90 -17.57 9.20
N GLY A 4 -6.01 -17.87 9.88
CA GLY A 4 -5.94 -18.55 11.17
C GLY A 4 -6.99 -18.21 12.23
N LEU A 5 -7.59 -17.00 12.26
CA LEU A 5 -8.46 -16.62 13.40
C LEU A 5 -9.73 -15.83 13.04
N ASP A 6 -9.74 -15.08 11.93
CA ASP A 6 -10.88 -14.24 11.53
C ASP A 6 -10.89 -14.15 9.99
N ILE A 7 -11.80 -14.91 9.36
CA ILE A 7 -11.92 -14.96 7.90
C ILE A 7 -12.68 -13.71 7.46
N LYS A 8 -11.95 -12.77 6.88
CA LYS A 8 -12.55 -11.59 6.25
C LYS A 8 -12.49 -11.73 4.72
N GLY A 9 -13.66 -11.77 4.09
CA GLY A 9 -13.79 -11.73 2.64
C GLY A 9 -13.28 -10.41 2.06
N THR A 10 -12.92 -10.45 0.77
CA THR A 10 -12.51 -9.23 0.05
C THR A 10 -13.71 -8.30 -0.11
N GLU A 11 -13.54 -7.03 0.25
CA GLU A 11 -14.52 -5.97 0.02
C GLU A 11 -14.08 -5.11 -1.17
N VAL A 12 -15.02 -4.76 -2.05
CA VAL A 12 -14.73 -3.89 -3.20
C VAL A 12 -14.58 -2.45 -2.73
N LEU A 13 -13.37 -1.90 -2.91
CA LEU A 13 -13.10 -0.50 -2.61
C LEU A 13 -13.72 0.42 -3.67
N GLY A 14 -13.47 0.15 -4.95
CA GLY A 14 -14.04 0.89 -6.08
C GLY A 14 -13.57 0.36 -7.43
N LEU A 15 -14.00 1.02 -8.49
CA LEU A 15 -13.63 0.71 -9.88
C LEU A 15 -13.05 1.96 -10.54
N VAL A 16 -12.01 1.76 -11.33
CA VAL A 16 -11.35 2.80 -12.15
C VAL A 16 -11.26 2.33 -13.59
N LYS A 17 -11.05 3.24 -14.53
CA LYS A 17 -11.20 2.98 -15.96
C LYS A 17 -9.93 2.45 -16.61
N THR A 18 -8.77 2.73 -16.02
CA THR A 18 -7.47 2.42 -16.61
C THR A 18 -6.53 1.74 -15.62
N GLU A 19 -5.50 1.07 -16.16
CA GLU A 19 -4.45 0.45 -15.36
C GLU A 19 -3.64 1.49 -14.57
N ASP A 20 -3.33 2.64 -15.17
CA ASP A 20 -2.62 3.73 -14.50
C ASP A 20 -3.41 4.28 -13.30
N GLU A 21 -4.71 4.47 -13.46
CA GLU A 21 -5.58 4.86 -12.34
C GLU A 21 -5.62 3.78 -11.25
N ALA A 22 -5.60 2.49 -11.64
CA ALA A 22 -5.58 1.40 -10.68
C ALA A 22 -4.28 1.40 -9.87
N LEU A 23 -3.15 1.61 -10.55
CA LEU A 23 -1.84 1.74 -9.93
C LEU A 23 -1.80 2.94 -8.98
N GLU A 24 -2.34 4.09 -9.38
CA GLU A 24 -2.41 5.28 -8.52
C GLU A 24 -3.23 5.01 -7.24
N VAL A 25 -4.41 4.39 -7.38
CA VAL A 25 -5.27 4.00 -6.25
C VAL A 25 -4.58 3.02 -5.31
N ILE A 26 -3.95 1.97 -5.86
CA ILE A 26 -3.27 0.94 -5.06
C ILE A 26 -2.11 1.56 -4.28
N VAL A 27 -1.28 2.35 -4.95
CA VAL A 27 -0.10 2.99 -4.33
C VAL A 27 -0.53 4.00 -3.27
N ALA A 28 -1.56 4.82 -3.53
CA ALA A 28 -2.08 5.76 -2.55
C ALA A 28 -2.65 5.04 -1.32
N LEU A 29 -3.38 3.94 -1.50
CA LEU A 29 -3.89 3.10 -0.40
C LEU A 29 -2.74 2.52 0.44
N VAL A 30 -1.70 2.01 -0.21
CA VAL A 30 -0.50 1.49 0.47
C VAL A 30 0.18 2.60 1.27
N GLN A 31 0.33 3.80 0.71
CA GLN A 31 0.93 4.92 1.43
C GLN A 31 0.10 5.36 2.63
N MET A 32 -1.23 5.47 2.48
CA MET A 32 -2.13 5.80 3.58
C MET A 32 -2.02 4.80 4.72
N TYR A 33 -1.92 3.50 4.38
CA TYR A 33 -1.66 2.45 5.35
C TYR A 33 -0.29 2.61 6.02
N ARG A 34 0.80 2.86 5.27
CA ARG A 34 2.15 3.10 5.81
C ARG A 34 2.18 4.25 6.83
N GLU A 35 1.41 5.30 6.60
CA GLU A 35 1.37 6.49 7.45
C GLU A 35 0.50 6.33 8.71
N GLN A 36 -0.50 5.45 8.68
CA GLN A 36 -1.53 5.37 9.74
C GLN A 36 -1.57 4.04 10.50
N ALA A 37 -0.89 3.02 10.01
CA ALA A 37 -0.83 1.71 10.65
C ALA A 37 -0.06 1.76 11.97
N ARG A 38 -0.55 1.01 12.95
CA ARG A 38 0.17 0.77 14.20
C ARG A 38 1.16 -0.40 14.01
N TYR A 39 2.18 -0.47 14.88
CA TYR A 39 3.12 -1.59 14.87
C TYR A 39 2.37 -2.93 14.96
N LEU A 40 2.72 -3.87 14.07
CA LEU A 40 2.08 -5.19 13.91
C LEU A 40 0.58 -5.18 13.57
N GLU A 41 0.02 -4.03 13.19
CA GLU A 41 -1.34 -3.94 12.69
C GLU A 41 -1.39 -4.43 11.25
N ARG A 42 -2.18 -5.47 10.96
CA ARG A 42 -2.39 -5.93 9.58
C ARG A 42 -3.37 -5.00 8.86
N ILE A 43 -3.21 -4.84 7.55
CA ILE A 43 -4.01 -3.92 6.72
C ILE A 43 -5.53 -4.12 6.87
N TYR A 44 -6.03 -5.33 7.07
CA TYR A 44 -7.47 -5.54 7.29
C TYR A 44 -7.97 -5.07 8.66
N LYS A 45 -7.11 -5.12 9.70
CA LYS A 45 -7.41 -4.55 11.03
C LYS A 45 -7.36 -3.03 10.98
N TRP A 46 -6.35 -2.49 10.29
CA TRP A 46 -6.26 -1.06 9.99
C TRP A 46 -7.51 -0.57 9.24
N ALA A 47 -7.90 -1.26 8.16
CA ALA A 47 -9.06 -0.88 7.37
C ALA A 47 -10.36 -0.92 8.18
N LYS A 48 -10.50 -1.90 9.08
CA LYS A 48 -11.63 -1.97 10.03
C LYS A 48 -11.62 -0.79 11.01
N ARG A 49 -10.44 -0.35 11.48
CA ARG A 49 -10.29 0.77 12.42
C ARG A 49 -10.55 2.13 11.75
N ILE A 50 -10.04 2.34 10.54
CA ILE A 50 -10.24 3.58 9.80
C ILE A 50 -11.66 3.67 9.23
N GLY A 51 -12.20 2.54 8.78
CA GLY A 51 -13.51 2.44 8.16
C GLY A 51 -13.45 2.56 6.64
N THR A 52 -14.12 1.64 5.94
CA THR A 52 -14.12 1.57 4.47
C THR A 52 -14.61 2.87 3.82
N ALA A 53 -15.61 3.55 4.42
CA ALA A 53 -16.13 4.82 3.90
C ALA A 53 -15.06 5.93 3.90
N GLU A 54 -14.27 6.03 4.97
CA GLU A 54 -13.21 7.05 5.07
C GLU A 54 -12.05 6.75 4.12
N ILE A 55 -11.71 5.46 3.93
CA ILE A 55 -10.72 5.06 2.93
C ILE A 55 -11.20 5.43 1.52
N LYS A 56 -12.47 5.15 1.18
CA LYS A 56 -13.04 5.56 -0.11
C LYS A 56 -13.01 7.07 -0.29
N ARG A 57 -13.40 7.83 0.74
CA ARG A 57 -13.38 9.30 0.70
C ARG A 57 -11.98 9.85 0.36
N GLN A 58 -10.93 9.32 0.99
CA GLN A 58 -9.57 9.82 0.79
C GLN A 58 -8.91 9.30 -0.49
N ILE A 59 -9.27 8.11 -0.96
CA ILE A 59 -8.59 7.44 -2.08
C ILE A 59 -9.36 7.57 -3.40
N LEU A 60 -10.69 7.47 -3.39
CA LEU A 60 -11.50 7.50 -4.60
C LEU A 60 -12.12 8.88 -4.84
N ASP A 61 -12.69 9.47 -3.80
CA ASP A 61 -13.50 10.69 -3.92
C ASP A 61 -12.65 11.98 -3.86
N ASP A 62 -11.39 11.88 -3.44
CA ASP A 62 -10.46 13.00 -3.31
C ASP A 62 -9.21 12.75 -4.18
N ALA A 63 -9.26 13.25 -5.42
CA ALA A 63 -8.19 13.06 -6.39
C ALA A 63 -6.89 13.76 -6.00
N GLU A 64 -6.97 14.95 -5.40
CA GLU A 64 -5.79 15.69 -4.95
C GLU A 64 -5.09 14.95 -3.81
N ARG A 65 -5.86 14.45 -2.84
CA ARG A 65 -5.31 13.66 -1.74
C ARG A 65 -4.75 12.32 -2.20
N ARG A 66 -5.43 11.63 -3.11
CA ARG A 66 -4.90 10.41 -3.75
C ARG A 66 -3.56 10.70 -4.41
N ARG A 67 -3.46 11.79 -5.17
CA ARG A 67 -2.22 12.15 -5.86
C ARG A 67 -1.09 12.50 -4.89
N ALA A 68 -1.40 13.26 -3.84
CA ALA A 68 -0.42 13.61 -2.82
C ALA A 68 0.13 12.36 -2.08
N LEU A 69 -0.71 11.36 -1.83
CA LEU A 69 -0.28 10.06 -1.28
C LEU A 69 0.62 9.31 -2.25
N PHE A 70 0.23 9.26 -3.53
CA PHE A 70 1.02 8.63 -4.59
C PHE A 70 2.42 9.24 -4.69
N ASP A 71 2.51 10.57 -4.77
CA ASP A 71 3.78 11.28 -4.94
C ASP A 71 4.71 11.07 -3.74
N ARG A 72 4.17 11.04 -2.50
CA ARG A 72 4.95 10.69 -1.30
C ARG A 72 5.49 9.27 -1.35
N PHE A 73 4.69 8.32 -1.85
CA PHE A 73 5.17 6.95 -2.02
C PHE A 73 6.32 6.90 -3.02
N VAL A 74 6.15 7.48 -4.21
CA VAL A 74 7.18 7.52 -5.26
C VAL A 74 8.45 8.19 -4.76
N PHE A 75 8.32 9.30 -4.03
CA PHE A 75 9.46 9.95 -3.40
C PHE A 75 10.17 9.02 -2.42
N SER A 76 9.43 8.30 -1.55
CA SER A 76 10.02 7.35 -0.60
C SER A 76 10.79 6.22 -1.29
N GLN A 77 10.34 5.79 -2.48
CA GLN A 77 11.01 4.72 -3.22
C GLN A 77 12.39 5.12 -3.71
N LYS A 78 12.65 6.41 -4.01
CA LYS A 78 13.97 6.88 -4.44
C LYS A 78 15.10 6.55 -3.45
N PHE A 79 14.76 6.38 -2.17
CA PHE A 79 15.72 6.12 -1.10
C PHE A 79 15.70 4.67 -0.60
N ALA A 80 14.67 3.89 -0.97
CA ALA A 80 14.44 2.54 -0.45
C ALA A 80 14.96 1.42 -1.37
N GLN A 81 15.57 1.75 -2.52
CA GLN A 81 16.09 0.79 -3.51
C GLN A 81 17.50 0.28 -3.18
N VAL A 82 17.86 0.16 -1.90
CA VAL A 82 19.06 -0.56 -1.51
C VAL A 82 18.71 -2.03 -1.46
N ASP A 83 19.07 -2.77 -2.51
CA ASP A 83 18.85 -4.22 -2.56
C ASP A 83 19.83 -4.92 -1.58
N PRO A 84 19.34 -5.54 -0.49
CA PRO A 84 20.19 -6.23 0.47
C PRO A 84 20.83 -7.50 -0.09
N TRP A 85 20.41 -7.96 -1.27
CA TRP A 85 20.97 -9.13 -1.96
C TRP A 85 21.97 -8.76 -3.06
N SER A 86 22.03 -7.49 -3.47
CA SER A 86 22.90 -7.02 -4.57
C SER A 86 24.37 -7.38 -4.35
N GLU A 87 24.84 -7.28 -3.11
CA GLU A 87 26.22 -7.65 -2.73
C GLU A 87 26.47 -9.16 -2.85
N ARG A 88 25.49 -10.01 -2.52
CA ARG A 88 25.63 -11.48 -2.59
C ARG A 88 25.60 -12.01 -4.02
N VAL A 89 24.80 -11.40 -4.89
CA VAL A 89 24.70 -11.80 -6.31
C VAL A 89 25.93 -11.35 -7.12
N SER A 90 26.66 -10.33 -6.64
CA SER A 90 27.87 -9.80 -7.29
C SER A 90 29.14 -10.68 -7.16
N GLY A 91 29.06 -11.84 -6.49
CA GLY A 91 30.00 -12.95 -6.69
C GLY A 91 31.18 -13.10 -5.73
N LYS A 92 30.98 -12.92 -4.42
CA LYS A 92 31.98 -13.39 -3.42
C LYS A 92 31.75 -14.81 -2.89
N ASP A 93 30.55 -15.37 -3.07
CA ASP A 93 30.21 -16.73 -2.61
C ASP A 93 29.62 -17.58 -3.75
N LYS A 94 30.32 -17.66 -4.89
CA LYS A 94 30.11 -18.78 -5.82
C LYS A 94 30.89 -19.98 -5.26
N HIS A 95 30.19 -20.84 -4.51
CA HIS A 95 30.64 -22.21 -4.25
C HIS A 95 30.19 -23.12 -5.37
#